data_AF-A0A8J7EEC8-F1
#
_entry.id   AF-A0A8J7EEC8-F1
#
_cell.length_a   1.000
_cell.length_b   1.000
_cell.length_c   1.000
_cell.angle_alpha   90.00
_cell.angle_beta   90.00
_cell.angle_gamma   90.00
#
_symmetry.space_group_name_H-M   'P 1'
#
loop_
_entity.id
_entity.type
_entity.pdbx_description
1 polymer ?
#
loop_
_entity_poly.entity_id
_entity_poly.type
_entity_poly.pdbx_seq_one_letter_code
_entity_poly.pdbx_strand_id
1 'polypeptide(L)'
;MEIDILILTVYFICIGYVVYQMALSIEEELEDQVVLVPDAVSLESAVRSQMVRQGFDETSAEVLAGVEPLGKAVSLRLVLPEPRSLAPPEDQPETPQIGQIVMQVLPQGPHPLQPIMGLTVQVVNQSSALQVIIDWDRSSISRMTNEIRRVIRQTPGMRLDLALPQVASVVNPNQYLSTVVTSEDCFGRSADTQVLQQAAPVIDVPKMVNLKAPLRNYALDLVVQLKPFSDRGGRPVMLLLPFRFAIQPLPAKAAIPLVNWILKR
;
A
#
# COMPACT_ATOMS: atom_id res chain seq x y z
N MET A 1 13.56 55.40 -24.33
CA MET A 1 13.90 55.39 -22.89
C MET A 1 12.85 54.68 -22.05
N GLU A 2 11.55 55.03 -22.12
CA GLU A 2 10.50 54.30 -21.37
C GLU A 2 10.30 52.84 -21.84
N ILE A 3 10.36 52.60 -23.15
CA ILE A 3 10.23 51.25 -23.74
C ILE A 3 11.40 50.33 -23.33
N ASP A 4 12.62 50.88 -23.23
CA ASP A 4 13.83 50.13 -22.86
C ASP A 4 13.79 49.66 -21.40
N ILE A 5 13.24 50.50 -20.50
CA ILE A 5 13.06 50.16 -19.08
C ILE A 5 12.00 49.07 -18.92
N LEU A 6 10.92 49.11 -19.71
CA LEU A 6 9.87 48.10 -19.71
C LEU A 6 10.38 46.75 -20.22
N ILE A 7 11.17 46.73 -21.30
CA ILE A 7 11.81 45.51 -21.81
C ILE A 7 12.79 44.93 -20.78
N LEU A 8 13.60 45.77 -20.12
CA LEU A 8 14.54 45.34 -19.10
C LEU A 8 13.82 44.74 -17.87
N THR A 9 12.72 45.34 -17.41
CA THR A 9 11.94 44.81 -16.29
C THR A 9 11.27 43.49 -16.63
N VAL A 10 10.68 43.35 -17.82
CA VAL A 10 10.13 42.07 -18.29
C VAL A 10 11.23 41.01 -18.37
N TYR A 11 12.42 41.38 -18.84
CA TYR A 11 13.55 40.46 -18.92
C TYR A 11 14.00 39.95 -17.54
N PHE A 12 14.10 40.84 -16.54
CA PHE A 12 14.42 40.44 -15.17
C PHE A 12 13.33 39.60 -14.52
N ILE A 13 12.05 39.90 -14.78
CA ILE A 13 10.93 39.07 -14.29
C ILE A 13 10.98 37.68 -14.91
N CYS A 14 11.21 37.57 -16.22
CA CYS A 14 11.35 36.28 -16.90
C CYS A 14 12.55 35.48 -16.39
N ILE A 15 13.71 36.10 -16.21
CA ILE A 15 14.89 35.42 -15.64
C ILE A 15 14.62 34.99 -14.19
N GLY A 16 14.06 35.87 -13.37
CA GLY A 16 13.70 35.56 -11.99
C GLY A 16 12.70 34.40 -11.90
N TYR A 17 11.71 34.38 -12.79
CA TYR A 17 10.74 33.29 -12.89
C TYR A 17 11.41 31.97 -13.30
N VAL A 18 12.30 31.98 -14.30
CA VAL A 18 13.02 30.76 -14.73
C VAL A 18 13.94 30.24 -13.63
N VAL A 19 14.67 31.11 -12.92
CA VAL A 19 15.52 30.72 -11.78
C VAL A 19 14.67 30.18 -10.63
N TYR A 20 13.53 30.79 -10.35
CA TYR A 20 12.58 30.32 -9.33
C TYR A 20 12.00 28.94 -9.69
N GLN A 21 11.58 28.73 -10.94
CA GLN A 21 11.11 27.42 -11.42
C GLN A 21 12.22 26.36 -11.37
N MET A 22 13.47 26.74 -11.67
CA MET A 22 14.63 25.86 -11.55
C MET A 22 14.93 25.50 -10.09
N ALA A 23 14.78 26.44 -9.16
CA ALA A 23 14.93 26.16 -7.73
C ALA A 23 13.85 25.20 -7.21
N LEU A 24 12.59 25.40 -7.61
CA LEU A 24 11.47 24.52 -7.28
C LEU A 24 11.68 23.09 -7.79
N SER A 25 12.13 22.92 -9.04
CA SER A 25 12.35 21.57 -9.58
C SER A 25 13.51 20.84 -8.91
N ILE A 26 14.52 21.57 -8.42
CA ILE A 26 15.62 20.99 -7.65
C ILE A 26 15.14 20.56 -6.26
N GLU A 27 14.27 21.37 -5.63
CA GLU A 27 13.68 21.05 -4.34
C GLU A 27 12.81 19.78 -4.43
N GLU A 28 11.96 19.67 -5.46
CA GLU A 28 11.13 18.48 -5.72
C GLU A 28 11.96 17.21 -5.98
N GLU A 29 13.12 17.32 -6.67
CA GLU A 29 14.03 16.17 -6.88
C GLU A 29 14.84 15.79 -5.62
N LEU A 30 14.99 16.72 -4.67
CA LEU A 30 15.62 16.51 -3.36
C LEU A 30 14.64 15.98 -2.29
N GLU A 31 13.32 15.99 -2.56
CA GLU A 31 12.31 15.51 -1.61
C GLU A 31 12.32 13.99 -1.46
N ASP A 32 12.56 13.24 -2.54
CA ASP A 32 12.65 11.76 -2.55
C ASP A 32 13.95 11.24 -1.90
N GLN A 33 14.00 11.27 -0.57
CA GLN A 33 15.18 10.83 0.19
C GLN A 33 15.07 9.41 0.72
N VAL A 34 13.93 8.73 0.55
CA VAL A 34 13.78 7.34 0.98
C VAL A 34 13.09 6.47 -0.06
N VAL A 35 13.33 5.17 0.02
CA VAL A 35 12.56 4.14 -0.67
C VAL A 35 11.91 3.22 0.36
N LEU A 36 10.62 2.98 0.16
CA LEU A 36 9.84 1.99 0.87
C LEU A 36 9.93 0.66 0.11
N VAL A 37 10.75 -0.25 0.61
CA VAL A 37 11.03 -1.54 -0.04
C VAL A 37 10.16 -2.63 0.60
N PRO A 38 9.21 -3.22 -0.13
CA PRO A 38 8.45 -4.38 0.35
C PRO A 38 9.33 -5.64 0.38
N ASP A 39 9.19 -6.44 1.44
CA ASP A 39 9.81 -7.77 1.54
C ASP A 39 8.98 -8.82 0.80
N ALA A 40 9.13 -8.84 -0.52
CA ALA A 40 8.42 -9.76 -1.41
C ALA A 40 8.68 -11.24 -1.09
N VAL A 41 9.92 -11.57 -0.70
CA VAL A 41 10.34 -12.96 -0.47
C VAL A 41 9.68 -13.53 0.79
N SER A 42 9.68 -12.76 1.88
CA SER A 42 8.99 -13.17 3.11
C SER A 42 7.48 -13.27 2.90
N LEU A 43 6.88 -12.34 2.16
CA LEU A 43 5.45 -12.36 1.85
C LEU A 43 5.07 -13.62 1.05
N GLU A 44 5.78 -13.88 -0.06
CA GLU A 44 5.52 -15.03 -0.93
C GLU A 44 5.67 -16.35 -0.18
N SER A 45 6.78 -16.52 0.54
CA SER A 45 7.07 -17.76 1.29
C SER A 45 6.06 -18.01 2.41
N ALA A 46 5.63 -16.96 3.14
CA ALA A 46 4.62 -17.07 4.19
C ALA A 46 3.25 -17.45 3.64
N VAL A 47 2.84 -16.86 2.51
CA VAL A 47 1.54 -17.17 1.89
C VAL A 47 1.55 -18.55 1.24
N ARG A 48 2.60 -18.92 0.50
CA ARG A 48 2.75 -20.27 -0.07
C ARG A 48 2.71 -21.34 1.02
N SER A 49 3.44 -21.14 2.12
CA SER A 49 3.43 -22.07 3.24
C SER A 49 2.03 -22.26 3.84
N GLN A 50 1.21 -21.20 3.89
CA GLN A 50 -0.18 -21.29 4.36
C GLN A 50 -1.10 -21.99 3.36
N MET A 51 -0.90 -21.76 2.07
CA MET A 51 -1.65 -22.40 0.98
C MET A 51 -1.39 -23.91 0.94
N VAL A 52 -0.13 -24.34 0.99
CA VAL A 52 0.26 -25.76 1.03
C VAL A 52 -0.32 -26.48 2.25
N ARG A 53 -0.26 -25.86 3.44
CA ARG A 53 -0.88 -26.41 4.66
C ARG A 53 -2.40 -26.57 4.54
N GLN A 54 -3.04 -25.79 3.67
CA GLN A 54 -4.47 -25.86 3.40
C GLN A 54 -4.82 -26.78 2.22
N GLY A 55 -3.82 -27.44 1.62
CA GLY A 55 -4.00 -28.44 0.57
C GLY A 55 -3.97 -27.88 -0.86
N PHE A 56 -3.51 -26.65 -1.06
CA PHE A 56 -3.32 -26.04 -2.38
C PHE A 56 -1.90 -26.27 -2.91
N ASP A 57 -1.75 -26.10 -4.22
CA ASP A 57 -0.44 -26.20 -4.89
C ASP A 57 0.48 -25.03 -4.52
N GLU A 58 1.80 -25.24 -4.59
CA GLU A 58 2.83 -24.22 -4.33
C GLU A 58 2.73 -23.03 -5.30
N THR A 59 2.21 -23.27 -6.51
CA THR A 59 2.02 -22.25 -7.55
C THR A 59 0.82 -21.33 -7.30
N SER A 60 0.01 -21.60 -6.28
CA SER A 60 -1.23 -20.86 -6.01
C SER A 60 -1.02 -19.43 -5.50
N ALA A 61 0.22 -19.05 -5.17
CA ALA A 61 0.59 -17.71 -4.72
C ALA A 61 1.92 -17.28 -5.32
N GLU A 62 1.95 -16.03 -5.79
CA GLU A 62 3.13 -15.42 -6.42
C GLU A 62 3.14 -13.93 -6.14
N VAL A 63 4.32 -13.37 -5.87
CA VAL A 63 4.48 -11.93 -5.74
C VAL A 63 4.99 -11.35 -7.05
N LEU A 64 4.25 -10.37 -7.58
CA LEU A 64 4.52 -9.72 -8.86
C LEU A 64 4.67 -8.22 -8.68
N ALA A 65 5.61 -7.62 -9.40
CA ALA A 65 5.67 -6.18 -9.58
C ALA A 65 4.95 -5.79 -10.88
N GLY A 66 4.15 -4.73 -10.87
CA GLY A 66 3.61 -4.21 -12.14
C GLY A 66 2.37 -4.93 -12.66
N VAL A 67 1.38 -5.21 -11.79
CA VAL A 67 0.14 -5.88 -12.22
C VAL A 67 -0.94 -4.85 -12.53
N GLU A 68 -1.48 -4.86 -13.74
CA GLU A 68 -2.68 -4.08 -14.06
C GLU A 68 -3.92 -4.71 -13.41
N PRO A 69 -4.86 -3.94 -12.83
CA PRO A 69 -4.95 -2.47 -12.84
C PRO A 69 -4.23 -1.76 -11.66
N LEU A 70 -3.48 -2.48 -10.84
CA LEU A 70 -2.91 -2.02 -9.57
C LEU A 70 -1.61 -1.19 -9.72
N GLY A 71 -0.97 -1.23 -10.89
CA GLY A 71 0.19 -0.39 -11.22
C GLY A 71 1.53 -1.06 -10.90
N LYS A 72 2.60 -0.26 -10.80
CA LYS A 72 4.01 -0.71 -10.76
C LYS A 72 4.48 -1.30 -9.41
N ALA A 73 3.67 -1.17 -8.37
CA ALA A 73 4.01 -1.64 -7.03
C ALA A 73 4.05 -3.17 -6.95
N VAL A 74 4.69 -3.68 -5.89
CA VAL A 74 4.69 -5.09 -5.56
C VAL A 74 3.32 -5.49 -5.04
N SER A 75 2.78 -6.55 -5.63
CA SER A 75 1.45 -7.08 -5.39
C SER A 75 1.51 -8.60 -5.21
N LEU A 76 0.65 -9.12 -4.35
CA LEU A 76 0.45 -10.55 -4.17
C LEU A 76 -0.66 -10.99 -5.11
N ARG A 77 -0.34 -11.92 -6.01
CA ARG A 77 -1.30 -12.62 -6.86
C ARG A 77 -1.59 -14.00 -6.26
N LEU A 78 -2.87 -14.28 -6.04
CA LEU A 78 -3.38 -15.61 -5.71
C LEU A 78 -4.06 -16.19 -6.95
N VAL A 79 -3.72 -17.43 -7.24
CA VAL A 79 -4.24 -18.20 -8.38
C VAL A 79 -4.90 -19.43 -7.77
N LEU A 80 -6.23 -19.45 -7.75
CA LEU A 80 -7.01 -20.46 -7.03
C LEU A 80 -7.94 -21.20 -7.99
N PRO A 81 -8.10 -22.52 -7.83
CA PRO A 81 -9.13 -23.25 -8.55
C PRO A 81 -10.50 -22.76 -8.09
N GLU A 82 -11.35 -22.38 -9.04
CA GLU A 82 -12.69 -21.95 -8.72
C GLU A 82 -13.58 -23.14 -8.34
N PRO A 83 -14.48 -22.97 -7.37
CA PRO A 83 -15.48 -23.98 -7.08
C PRO A 83 -16.31 -24.25 -8.33
N ARG A 84 -16.61 -25.53 -8.59
CA ARG A 84 -17.32 -25.97 -9.81
C ARG A 84 -18.62 -25.18 -10.01
N SER A 85 -18.82 -24.71 -11.24
CA SER A 85 -20.03 -23.97 -11.66
C SER A 85 -21.30 -24.78 -11.39
N LEU A 86 -22.40 -24.08 -11.10
CA LEU A 86 -23.75 -24.63 -10.97
C LEU A 86 -24.41 -24.96 -12.32
N ALA A 87 -23.71 -24.75 -13.44
CA ALA A 87 -24.21 -25.07 -14.77
C ALA A 87 -24.54 -26.57 -14.88
N PRO A 88 -25.59 -26.94 -15.65
CA PRO A 88 -25.87 -28.32 -16.02
C PRO A 88 -24.59 -29.01 -16.53
N PRO A 89 -24.42 -30.33 -16.34
CA PRO A 89 -23.21 -31.06 -16.75
C PRO A 89 -22.82 -30.84 -18.21
N GLU A 90 -23.79 -30.54 -19.06
CA GLU A 90 -23.64 -30.27 -20.50
C GLU A 90 -22.98 -28.91 -20.82
N ASP A 91 -23.06 -27.95 -19.89
CA ASP A 91 -22.50 -26.59 -20.02
C ASP A 91 -21.30 -26.34 -19.09
N GLN A 92 -20.80 -27.40 -18.41
CA GLN A 92 -19.62 -27.27 -17.55
C GLN A 92 -18.35 -27.20 -18.40
N PRO A 93 -17.49 -26.18 -18.21
CA PRO A 93 -16.19 -26.16 -18.86
C PRO A 93 -15.37 -27.38 -18.40
N GLU A 94 -14.79 -28.11 -19.36
CA GLU A 94 -13.97 -29.30 -19.10
C GLU A 94 -12.73 -29.01 -18.24
N THR A 95 -12.25 -27.75 -18.27
CA THR A 95 -11.14 -27.27 -17.46
C THR A 95 -11.63 -26.45 -16.27
N PRO A 96 -11.07 -26.68 -15.05
CA PRO A 96 -11.39 -25.87 -13.89
C PRO A 96 -10.98 -24.42 -14.17
N GLN A 97 -11.94 -23.50 -14.03
CA GLN A 97 -11.67 -22.07 -14.13
C GLN A 97 -10.73 -21.66 -12.99
N ILE A 98 -9.77 -20.79 -13.32
CA ILE A 98 -8.76 -20.32 -12.39
C ILE A 98 -9.08 -18.87 -12.06
N GLY A 99 -9.43 -18.63 -10.81
CA GLY A 99 -9.72 -17.30 -10.29
C GLY A 99 -8.43 -16.60 -9.90
N GLN A 100 -8.30 -15.34 -10.31
CA GLN A 100 -7.16 -14.50 -9.95
C GLN A 100 -7.57 -13.43 -8.95
N ILE A 101 -6.82 -13.29 -7.87
CA ILE A 101 -7.03 -12.27 -6.84
C ILE A 101 -5.71 -11.56 -6.63
N VAL A 102 -5.69 -10.24 -6.81
CA VAL A 102 -4.47 -9.44 -6.68
C VAL A 102 -4.64 -8.46 -5.54
N MET A 103 -3.66 -8.40 -4.65
CA MET A 103 -3.67 -7.57 -3.45
C MET A 103 -2.38 -6.77 -3.34
N GLN A 104 -2.48 -5.50 -2.99
CA GLN A 104 -1.31 -4.66 -2.73
C GLN A 104 -1.55 -3.67 -1.58
N VAL A 105 -0.44 -3.20 -1.02
CA VAL A 105 -0.43 -2.22 0.08
C VAL A 105 0.49 -1.07 -0.30
N LEU A 106 0.00 0.15 -0.25
CA LEU A 106 0.72 1.38 -0.59
C LEU A 106 0.93 2.25 0.66
N PRO A 107 1.92 3.16 0.69
CA PRO A 107 2.85 3.51 -0.40
C PRO A 107 4.03 2.53 -0.56
N GLN A 108 4.59 2.48 -1.77
CA GLN A 108 5.79 1.69 -2.11
C GLN A 108 6.70 2.49 -3.07
N GLY A 109 8.00 2.22 -3.04
CA GLY A 109 8.97 2.90 -3.91
C GLY A 109 9.53 4.20 -3.32
N PRO A 110 10.06 5.11 -4.16
CA PRO A 110 10.54 6.42 -3.73
C PRO A 110 9.43 7.20 -3.02
N HIS A 111 9.78 7.82 -1.90
CA HIS A 111 8.85 8.59 -1.09
C HIS A 111 9.56 9.79 -0.47
N PRO A 112 8.87 10.94 -0.34
CA PRO A 112 9.45 12.10 0.30
C PRO A 112 9.67 11.89 1.81
N LEU A 113 10.47 12.72 2.47
CA LEU A 113 10.57 12.73 3.95
C LEU A 113 9.32 13.34 4.61
N GLN A 114 8.15 12.81 4.30
CA GLN A 114 6.88 13.20 4.88
C GLN A 114 6.28 12.05 5.70
N PRO A 115 5.63 12.33 6.83
CA PRO A 115 4.91 11.30 7.58
C PRO A 115 3.78 10.69 6.75
N ILE A 116 3.61 9.37 6.85
CA ILE A 116 2.55 8.64 6.16
C ILE A 116 1.35 8.56 7.11
N MET A 117 0.26 9.21 6.72
CA MET A 117 -0.98 9.23 7.51
C MET A 117 -1.76 7.92 7.40
N GLY A 118 -1.66 7.16 6.31
CA GLY A 118 -2.37 5.89 6.18
C GLY A 118 -1.77 4.98 5.14
N LEU A 119 -2.01 3.69 5.29
CA LEU A 119 -1.65 2.68 4.30
C LEU A 119 -2.87 2.41 3.42
N THR A 120 -2.71 2.38 2.11
CA THR A 120 -3.81 2.06 1.21
C THR A 120 -3.76 0.57 0.87
N VAL A 121 -4.78 -0.18 1.28
CA VAL A 121 -4.95 -1.58 0.91
C VAL A 121 -5.84 -1.63 -0.33
N GLN A 122 -5.33 -2.27 -1.38
CA GLN A 122 -6.05 -2.44 -2.63
C GLN A 122 -6.20 -3.92 -2.96
N VAL A 123 -7.40 -4.30 -3.37
CA VAL A 123 -7.76 -5.67 -3.73
C VAL A 123 -8.55 -5.65 -5.02
N VAL A 124 -8.08 -6.39 -6.03
CA VAL A 124 -8.81 -6.67 -7.26
C VAL A 124 -9.17 -8.15 -7.23
N ASN A 125 -10.47 -8.44 -7.27
CA ASN A 125 -10.97 -9.79 -7.38
C ASN A 125 -11.38 -10.04 -8.83
N GLN A 126 -10.56 -10.76 -9.59
CA GLN A 126 -10.83 -11.16 -10.98
C GLN A 126 -11.38 -12.59 -11.07
N SER A 127 -11.73 -13.20 -9.93
CA SER A 127 -12.43 -14.48 -9.93
C SER A 127 -13.89 -14.31 -10.34
N SER A 128 -14.49 -15.38 -10.85
CA SER A 128 -15.91 -15.48 -11.16
C SER A 128 -16.73 -15.99 -9.99
N ALA A 129 -16.11 -16.75 -9.07
CA ALA A 129 -16.81 -17.57 -8.09
C ALA A 129 -16.32 -17.43 -6.64
N LEU A 130 -15.28 -16.64 -6.36
CA LEU A 130 -14.76 -16.42 -5.01
C LEU A 130 -15.08 -15.00 -4.53
N GLN A 131 -15.45 -14.86 -3.27
CA GLN A 131 -15.51 -13.59 -2.57
C GLN A 131 -14.32 -13.47 -1.61
N VAL A 132 -13.75 -12.28 -1.55
CA VAL A 132 -12.65 -11.94 -0.63
C VAL A 132 -13.26 -11.18 0.54
N ILE A 133 -13.06 -11.68 1.74
CA ILE A 133 -13.47 -11.02 2.99
C ILE A 133 -12.21 -10.56 3.70
N ILE A 134 -12.11 -9.27 3.99
CA ILE A 134 -10.98 -8.68 4.71
C ILE A 134 -11.43 -8.36 6.13
N ASP A 135 -10.80 -9.01 7.10
CA ASP A 135 -11.09 -8.84 8.52
C ASP A 135 -10.14 -7.79 9.11
N TRP A 136 -10.61 -6.54 9.17
CA TRP A 136 -9.85 -5.42 9.72
C TRP A 136 -9.60 -5.56 11.23
N ASP A 137 -10.53 -6.21 11.94
CA ASP A 137 -10.49 -6.35 13.39
C ASP A 137 -9.36 -7.28 13.83
N ARG A 138 -9.12 -8.34 13.05
CA ARG A 138 -8.05 -9.31 13.25
C ARG A 138 -6.74 -8.95 12.54
N SER A 139 -6.75 -7.89 11.73
CA SER A 139 -5.56 -7.37 11.08
C SER A 139 -4.78 -6.46 12.02
N SER A 140 -3.45 -6.40 11.85
CA SER A 140 -2.60 -5.62 12.74
C SER A 140 -1.50 -4.85 12.00
N ILE A 141 -1.12 -3.71 12.56
CA ILE A 141 0.04 -2.93 12.14
C ILE A 141 1.08 -3.04 13.25
N SER A 142 2.32 -3.30 12.87
CA SER A 142 3.46 -3.28 13.78
C SER A 142 4.52 -2.28 13.30
N ARG A 143 5.16 -1.62 14.27
CA ARG A 143 6.21 -0.62 14.07
C ARG A 143 7.46 -0.97 14.88
N MET A 144 8.45 -0.07 14.83
CA MET A 144 9.73 -0.04 15.56
C MET A 144 9.81 -0.77 16.92
N THR A 145 8.78 -0.68 17.76
CA THR A 145 8.82 -1.20 19.15
C THR A 145 8.26 -2.61 19.30
N ASN A 146 7.95 -3.30 18.18
CA ASN A 146 7.24 -4.59 18.20
C ASN A 146 5.86 -4.50 18.86
N GLU A 147 5.35 -3.28 19.04
CA GLU A 147 3.98 -3.04 19.47
C GLU A 147 3.06 -3.32 18.29
N ILE A 148 2.21 -4.32 18.49
CA ILE A 148 1.19 -4.73 17.55
C ILE A 148 -0.08 -3.96 17.90
N ARG A 149 -0.61 -3.22 16.94
CA ARG A 149 -1.81 -2.42 17.09
C ARG A 149 -2.87 -2.84 16.10
N ARG A 150 -4.12 -2.74 16.51
CA ARG A 150 -5.28 -3.05 15.69
C ARG A 150 -5.35 -2.12 14.48
N VAL A 151 -5.65 -2.69 13.32
CA VAL A 151 -5.92 -1.92 12.09
C VAL A 151 -7.29 -1.25 12.20
N ILE A 152 -7.37 0.03 11.88
CA ILE A 152 -8.61 0.80 11.81
C ILE A 152 -8.83 1.24 10.36
N ARG A 153 -9.98 0.89 9.80
CA ARG A 153 -10.39 1.32 8.47
C ARG A 153 -10.94 2.75 8.53
N GLN A 154 -10.38 3.64 7.72
CA GLN A 154 -10.92 4.99 7.58
C GLN A 154 -12.05 5.01 6.56
N THR A 155 -13.25 5.35 7.01
CA THR A 155 -14.40 5.64 6.14
C THR A 155 -14.70 7.14 6.24
N PRO A 156 -14.63 7.89 5.13
CA PRO A 156 -14.93 9.32 5.14
C PRO A 156 -16.31 9.61 5.75
N GLY A 157 -16.38 10.60 6.64
CA GLY A 157 -17.63 11.02 7.29
C GLY A 157 -18.14 10.09 8.39
N MET A 158 -17.46 8.98 8.69
CA MET A 158 -17.82 8.10 9.80
C MET A 158 -17.37 8.69 11.14
N ARG A 159 -18.28 8.74 12.12
CA ARG A 159 -17.89 8.95 13.52
C ARG A 159 -17.22 7.69 14.03
N LEU A 160 -15.93 7.79 14.32
CA LEU A 160 -15.12 6.64 14.66
C LEU A 160 -15.22 6.34 16.16
N ASP A 161 -15.64 5.12 16.49
CA ASP A 161 -15.64 4.59 17.85
C ASP A 161 -14.71 3.37 17.88
N LEU A 162 -13.61 3.49 18.64
CA LEU A 162 -12.58 2.45 18.72
C LEU A 162 -13.04 1.24 19.55
N ALA A 163 -14.01 1.42 20.44
CA ALA A 163 -14.50 0.34 21.30
C ALA A 163 -15.35 -0.68 20.54
N LEU A 164 -15.91 -0.29 19.39
CA LEU A 164 -16.76 -1.17 18.59
C LEU A 164 -15.94 -2.07 17.65
N PRO A 165 -16.38 -3.32 17.45
CA PRO A 165 -15.80 -4.19 16.44
C PRO A 165 -16.04 -3.61 15.04
N GLN A 166 -15.06 -3.77 14.15
CA GLN A 166 -15.18 -3.29 12.78
C GLN A 166 -15.87 -4.32 11.90
N VAL A 167 -16.67 -3.83 10.96
CA VAL A 167 -17.30 -4.68 9.95
C VAL A 167 -16.26 -5.05 8.89
N ALA A 168 -16.14 -6.34 8.58
CA ALA A 168 -15.28 -6.84 7.52
C ALA A 168 -15.68 -6.25 6.16
N SER A 169 -14.68 -5.98 5.30
CA SER A 169 -14.96 -5.60 3.92
C SER A 169 -15.10 -6.83 3.05
N VAL A 170 -16.08 -6.84 2.14
CA VAL A 170 -16.29 -7.92 1.18
C VAL A 170 -16.04 -7.41 -0.23
N VAL A 171 -15.22 -8.13 -1.00
CA VAL A 171 -14.91 -7.87 -2.41
C VAL A 171 -15.43 -9.05 -3.22
N ASN A 172 -16.57 -8.85 -3.88
CA ASN A 172 -17.22 -9.91 -4.67
C ASN A 172 -16.46 -10.18 -5.97
N PRO A 173 -16.81 -11.27 -6.69
CA PRO A 173 -16.31 -11.51 -8.04
C PRO A 173 -16.34 -10.26 -8.93
N ASN A 174 -15.26 -10.03 -9.66
CA ASN A 174 -15.08 -8.90 -10.58
C ASN A 174 -15.19 -7.51 -9.94
N GLN A 175 -14.95 -7.39 -8.62
CA GLN A 175 -14.94 -6.12 -7.90
C GLN A 175 -13.55 -5.68 -7.47
N TYR A 176 -13.46 -4.38 -7.18
CA TYR A 176 -12.26 -3.71 -6.69
C TYR A 176 -12.55 -3.01 -5.36
N LEU A 177 -11.59 -3.06 -4.44
CA LEU A 177 -11.57 -2.31 -3.20
C LEU A 177 -10.29 -1.50 -3.10
N SER A 178 -10.42 -0.23 -2.72
CA SER A 178 -9.32 0.63 -2.29
C SER A 178 -9.74 1.29 -1.00
N THR A 179 -9.00 1.05 0.08
CA THR A 179 -9.32 1.63 1.38
C THR A 179 -8.06 2.05 2.10
N VAL A 180 -8.12 3.22 2.73
CA VAL A 180 -7.07 3.69 3.62
C VAL A 180 -7.28 3.07 4.99
N VAL A 181 -6.21 2.53 5.55
CA VAL A 181 -6.17 1.95 6.89
C VAL A 181 -5.11 2.63 7.72
N THR A 182 -5.40 2.75 9.01
CA THR A 182 -4.49 3.31 10.01
C THR A 182 -4.42 2.40 11.22
N SER A 183 -3.67 2.81 12.23
CA SER A 183 -3.60 2.10 13.51
C SER A 183 -4.47 2.79 14.55
N GLU A 184 -4.95 2.04 15.53
CA GLU A 184 -5.76 2.54 16.65
C GLU A 184 -5.07 3.67 17.43
N ASP A 185 -3.76 3.57 17.64
CA ASP A 185 -2.96 4.55 18.37
C ASP A 185 -2.70 5.86 17.60
N CYS A 186 -3.10 5.93 16.33
CA CYS A 186 -3.02 7.16 15.54
C CYS A 186 -4.14 8.16 15.89
N PHE A 187 -5.15 7.73 16.64
CA PHE A 187 -6.31 8.54 16.97
C PHE A 187 -6.16 9.23 18.33
N GLY A 188 -6.56 10.50 18.36
CA GLY A 188 -6.62 11.31 19.57
C GLY A 188 -7.90 12.12 19.59
N ARG A 189 -8.29 12.62 20.77
CA ARG A 189 -9.43 13.55 20.87
C ARG A 189 -8.96 14.95 20.51
N SER A 190 -9.66 15.60 19.60
CA SER A 190 -9.45 17.02 19.29
C SER A 190 -9.73 17.86 20.54
N ALA A 191 -8.84 18.81 20.85
CA ALA A 191 -8.97 19.66 22.04
C ALA A 191 -10.26 20.49 22.02
N ASP A 192 -10.66 20.98 20.84
CA ASP A 192 -11.78 21.90 20.65
C ASP A 192 -13.13 21.18 20.57
N THR A 193 -13.19 20.08 19.82
CA THR A 193 -14.47 19.39 19.52
C THR A 193 -14.70 18.14 20.37
N GLN A 194 -13.67 17.67 21.08
CA GLN A 194 -13.66 16.37 21.80
C GLN A 194 -13.99 15.16 20.90
N VAL A 195 -14.05 15.35 19.58
CA VAL A 195 -14.27 14.30 18.60
C VAL A 195 -12.96 13.56 18.37
N LEU A 196 -13.05 12.24 18.24
CA LEU A 196 -11.93 11.39 17.89
C LEU A 196 -11.51 11.70 16.44
N GLN A 197 -10.25 12.07 16.25
CA GLN A 197 -9.67 12.40 14.96
C GLN A 197 -8.29 11.77 14.85
N GLN A 198 -7.83 11.55 13.62
CA GLN A 198 -6.46 11.10 13.42
C GLN A 198 -5.50 12.24 13.79
N ALA A 199 -4.73 12.05 14.85
CA ALA A 199 -3.80 13.04 15.38
C ALA A 199 -2.34 12.71 15.07
N ALA A 200 -2.02 11.43 14.86
CA ALA A 200 -0.67 10.96 14.61
C ALA A 200 -0.56 10.18 13.27
N PRO A 201 0.61 10.22 12.61
CA PRO A 201 0.86 9.44 11.42
C PRO A 201 0.93 7.95 11.74
N VAL A 202 0.60 7.11 10.77
CA VAL A 202 0.82 5.65 10.87
C VAL A 202 2.30 5.32 10.79
N ILE A 203 3.07 6.08 10.00
CA ILE A 203 4.52 5.90 9.88
C ILE A 203 5.17 7.27 9.88
N ASP A 204 6.00 7.52 10.89
CA ASP A 204 6.79 8.73 10.98
C ASP A 204 8.13 8.52 10.25
N VAL A 205 8.10 8.70 8.92
CA VAL A 205 9.28 8.48 8.05
C VAL A 205 10.48 9.33 8.50
N PRO A 206 10.35 10.65 8.79
CA PRO A 206 11.48 11.45 9.26
C PRO A 206 12.14 10.91 10.52
N LYS A 207 11.35 10.42 11.50
CA LYS A 207 11.91 9.78 12.70
C LYS A 207 12.59 8.46 12.38
N MET A 208 11.99 7.64 11.51
CA MET A 208 12.48 6.30 11.21
C MET A 208 13.80 6.30 10.45
N VAL A 209 14.02 7.26 9.54
CA VAL A 209 15.25 7.35 8.74
C VAL A 209 16.50 7.51 9.61
N ASN A 210 16.39 8.23 10.72
CA ASN A 210 17.51 8.49 11.63
C ASN A 210 17.89 7.29 12.52
N LEU A 211 17.09 6.23 12.53
CA LEU A 211 17.33 5.06 13.37
C LEU A 211 18.35 4.12 12.76
N LYS A 212 18.85 3.14 13.50
CA LYS A 212 19.68 2.07 12.92
C LYS A 212 18.77 0.93 12.44
N ALA A 213 19.19 0.22 11.38
CA ALA A 213 18.61 -1.09 11.09
C ALA A 213 18.80 -1.99 12.33
N PRO A 214 17.80 -2.78 12.77
CA PRO A 214 16.55 -3.20 12.08
C PRO A 214 15.31 -2.35 12.38
N LEU A 215 15.42 -1.23 13.10
CA LEU A 215 14.29 -0.42 13.55
C LEU A 215 13.62 0.39 12.43
N ARG A 216 14.13 0.33 11.19
CA ARG A 216 13.59 1.03 10.02
C ARG A 216 12.49 0.24 9.30
N ASN A 217 11.81 -0.65 10.02
CA ASN A 217 10.83 -1.56 9.43
C ASN A 217 9.44 -1.33 10.03
N TYR A 218 8.43 -1.57 9.22
CA TYR A 218 7.03 -1.64 9.65
C TYR A 218 6.34 -2.78 8.90
N ALA A 219 5.22 -3.27 9.45
CA ALA A 219 4.44 -4.32 8.81
C ALA A 219 2.94 -4.09 8.96
N LEU A 220 2.20 -4.57 7.96
CA LEU A 220 0.76 -4.74 7.98
C LEU A 220 0.46 -6.23 7.80
N ASP A 221 -0.01 -6.88 8.87
CA ASP A 221 -0.47 -8.25 8.85
C ASP A 221 -1.97 -8.27 8.56
N LEU A 222 -2.33 -8.57 7.31
CA LEU A 222 -3.72 -8.52 6.84
C LEU A 222 -4.37 -9.91 6.92
N VAL A 223 -5.50 -10.02 7.60
CA VAL A 223 -6.28 -11.26 7.66
C VAL A 223 -7.33 -11.25 6.56
N VAL A 224 -7.23 -12.23 5.66
CA VAL A 224 -8.11 -12.38 4.51
C VAL A 224 -8.73 -13.77 4.52
N GLN A 225 -10.03 -13.83 4.24
CA GLN A 225 -10.76 -15.06 4.06
C GLN A 225 -11.31 -15.13 2.64
N LEU A 226 -11.08 -16.26 1.97
CA LEU A 226 -11.62 -16.55 0.66
C LEU A 226 -12.77 -17.54 0.83
N LYS A 227 -13.94 -17.20 0.33
CA LYS A 227 -15.13 -18.04 0.38
C LYS A 227 -15.73 -18.17 -1.02
N PRO A 228 -16.35 -19.30 -1.40
CA PRO A 228 -17.23 -19.34 -2.56
C PRO A 228 -18.35 -18.31 -2.45
N PHE A 229 -18.64 -17.62 -3.56
CA PHE A 229 -19.75 -16.66 -3.65
C PHE A 229 -21.12 -17.37 -3.65
N SER A 230 -21.20 -18.53 -4.31
CA SER A 230 -22.35 -19.41 -4.16
C SER A 230 -22.23 -20.13 -2.81
N ASP A 231 -23.23 -20.01 -1.94
CA ASP A 231 -23.21 -20.47 -0.54
C ASP A 231 -23.07 -22.00 -0.35
N ARG A 232 -22.71 -22.75 -1.41
CA ARG A 232 -22.48 -24.19 -1.39
C ARG A 232 -21.02 -24.53 -1.08
N GLY A 233 -20.74 -24.72 0.21
CA GLY A 233 -19.95 -25.87 0.69
C GLY A 233 -18.43 -25.91 0.48
N GLY A 234 -17.80 -24.85 -0.02
CA GLY A 234 -16.33 -24.76 0.01
C GLY A 234 -15.82 -24.41 1.40
N ARG A 235 -14.78 -25.12 1.88
CA ARG A 235 -14.08 -24.72 3.09
C ARG A 235 -13.46 -23.34 2.85
N PRO A 236 -13.73 -22.35 3.70
CA PRO A 236 -13.11 -21.04 3.54
C PRO A 236 -11.60 -21.17 3.73
N VAL A 237 -10.84 -20.51 2.86
CA VAL A 237 -9.39 -20.40 2.97
C VAL A 237 -9.11 -19.17 3.82
N MET A 238 -8.37 -19.34 4.90
CA MET A 238 -7.98 -18.22 5.77
C MET A 238 -6.49 -17.97 5.58
N LEU A 239 -6.14 -16.74 5.25
CA LEU A 239 -4.77 -16.33 4.94
C LEU A 239 -4.40 -15.13 5.80
N LEU A 240 -3.21 -15.20 6.38
CA LEU A 240 -2.50 -14.06 6.96
C LEU A 240 -1.50 -13.56 5.93
N LEU A 241 -1.63 -12.31 5.49
CA LEU A 241 -0.77 -11.70 4.48
C LEU A 241 0.18 -10.70 5.18
N PRO A 242 1.43 -11.09 5.49
CA PRO A 242 2.38 -10.22 6.19
C PRO A 242 3.09 -9.28 5.23
N PHE A 243 2.52 -8.10 4.99
CA PHE A 243 3.17 -7.06 4.19
C PHE A 243 4.20 -6.32 5.05
N ARG A 244 5.49 -6.62 4.85
CA ARG A 244 6.60 -5.99 5.56
C ARG A 244 7.33 -5.02 4.66
N PHE A 245 7.77 -3.91 5.22
CA PHE A 245 8.46 -2.85 4.50
C PHE A 245 9.69 -2.38 5.26
N ALA A 246 10.77 -2.16 4.51
CA ALA A 246 11.98 -1.53 5.00
C ALA A 246 12.10 -0.12 4.43
N ILE A 247 12.40 0.85 5.29
CA ILE A 247 12.68 2.24 4.89
C ILE A 247 14.20 2.36 4.67
N GLN A 248 14.58 2.54 3.42
CA GLN A 248 15.98 2.72 3.02
C GLN A 248 16.22 4.17 2.60
N PRO A 249 17.21 4.87 3.17
CA PRO A 249 17.58 6.19 2.68
C PRO A 249 18.17 6.06 1.27
N LEU A 250 17.69 6.87 0.34
CA LEU A 250 18.33 7.06 -0.95
C LEU A 250 19.60 7.88 -0.75
N PRO A 251 20.72 7.50 -1.40
CA PRO A 251 21.87 8.38 -1.46
C PRO A 251 21.42 9.67 -2.16
N ALA A 252 21.63 10.81 -1.49
CA ALA A 252 21.30 12.11 -2.06
C ALA A 252 21.92 12.23 -3.45
N LYS A 253 21.08 12.32 -4.49
CA LYS A 253 21.58 12.72 -5.81
C LYS A 253 22.10 14.13 -5.65
N ALA A 254 23.40 14.34 -5.85
CA ALA A 254 23.98 15.68 -5.88
C ALA A 254 23.32 16.46 -7.03
N ALA A 255 22.36 17.31 -6.70
CA ALA A 255 21.48 18.01 -7.63
C ALA A 255 22.16 19.17 -8.38
N ILE A 256 23.47 19.39 -8.20
CA ILE A 256 24.18 20.44 -8.91
C ILE A 256 24.88 19.80 -10.13
N PRO A 257 24.38 20.00 -11.37
CA PRO A 257 25.05 19.49 -12.58
C PRO A 257 26.50 19.96 -12.70
N LEU A 258 26.82 21.14 -12.16
CA LEU A 258 28.18 21.68 -12.09
C LEU A 258 29.11 20.86 -11.17
N VAL A 259 28.60 20.35 -10.05
CA VAL A 259 29.40 19.58 -9.06
C VAL A 259 29.70 18.18 -9.57
N ASN A 260 28.77 17.54 -10.30
CA ASN A 260 29.02 16.27 -10.97
C ASN A 260 30.05 16.37 -12.12
N TRP A 261 30.20 17.54 -12.74
CA TRP A 261 31.26 17.80 -13.73
C TRP A 261 32.63 17.99 -13.07
N ILE A 262 32.67 18.65 -11.91
CA ILE A 262 33.91 18.87 -11.13
C ILE A 262 34.39 17.57 -10.45
N LEU A 263 33.47 16.73 -9.94
CA LEU A 263 33.80 15.47 -9.25
C LEU A 263 34.16 14.30 -10.19
N LYS A 264 33.89 14.41 -11.49
CA LYS A 264 34.25 13.40 -12.51
C LYS A 264 35.59 13.66 -13.20
N ARG A 265 36.40 14.57 -12.68
CA ARG A 265 37.77 14.84 -13.11
C ARG A 265 38.76 14.42 -12.05
#